data_AF-A0AAE0F254-F1
#
_entry.id   AF-A0AAE0F254-F1
#
_cell.length_a   1.000
_cell.length_b   1.000
_cell.length_c   1.000
_cell.angle_alpha   90.00
_cell.angle_beta   90.00
_cell.angle_gamma   90.00
#
_symmetry.space_group_name_H-M   'P 1'
#
loop_
_entity.id
_entity.type
_entity.pdbx_description
1 polymer ?
#
loop_
_entity_poly.entity_id
_entity_poly.type
_entity_poly.pdbx_seq_one_letter_code
_entity_poly.pdbx_strand_id
1 'polypeptide(L)'
;MLGAGAPWPRSRPRGGITIIKYDDGEEEWLLLSEELTRRVDRRRAEDEPGDVVPVSDWTSALRERRRGELGARRFTELAVQMQEQALGAATRGNYDPKAKRFQKFCEGEGREWLPASEETVCLYIAAVLERGSIQATSMQPYLSAINNYHEDMGYPGPAKGRWVSRAVKAMARLQVAAAQEAGETVSERTWLPAKHVRTVHEAALTLVPDDEEQLRLLRAYTFVLLSFLSFGRPDTCSSLQQENVMTDNDGVTIILTREKGRNHVLKKRRLSIPWWGVELLWELLELWVRCRDEAWQRAEPGWTPPTGVPGSYWRLPGERVNSAGSGTDLANEWIALALRTVGCVPPEGGRFSAHSTRNVATTCVRAGGVAMEKMCFLRGWSQLSSAVQAYIDPTAVPDQAMRNCFGWLAPQGGCVQEQR
;
A
#
# COMPACT_ATOMS: atom_id res chain seq x y z
N MET A 1 -31.40 46.40 0.48
CA MET A 1 -30.19 46.78 1.26
C MET A 1 -30.11 45.88 2.48
N LEU A 2 -29.38 44.77 2.38
CA LEU A 2 -28.95 43.95 3.51
C LEU A 2 -27.49 43.56 3.21
N GLY A 3 -26.64 43.79 4.21
CA GLY A 3 -25.20 44.02 4.06
C GLY A 3 -24.38 42.82 3.62
N ALA A 4 -23.28 43.16 2.93
CA ALA A 4 -22.21 42.26 2.55
C ALA A 4 -21.65 41.52 3.78
N GLY A 5 -21.84 40.20 3.81
CA GLY A 5 -21.20 39.31 4.78
C GLY A 5 -19.70 39.27 4.55
N ALA A 6 -18.95 39.49 5.63
CA ALA A 6 -17.49 39.49 5.64
C ALA A 6 -16.90 38.16 5.11
N PRO A 7 -15.78 38.20 4.37
CA PRO A 7 -15.11 37.00 3.88
C PRO A 7 -14.52 36.20 5.05
N TRP A 8 -14.85 34.91 5.11
CA TRP A 8 -14.23 33.93 6.00
C TRP A 8 -12.69 33.94 5.85
N PRO A 9 -11.91 33.77 6.94
CA PRO A 9 -10.47 33.78 6.87
C PRO A 9 -9.97 32.61 6.01
N ARG A 10 -9.24 32.93 4.94
CA ARG A 10 -8.44 31.96 4.17
C ARG A 10 -7.24 31.51 5.01
N SER A 11 -7.45 30.69 6.05
CA SER A 11 -6.36 29.96 6.67
C SER A 11 -6.12 28.67 5.87
N ARG A 12 -5.08 28.69 5.02
CA ARG A 12 -4.48 27.46 4.49
C ARG A 12 -4.10 26.56 5.68
N PRO A 13 -4.32 25.23 5.63
CA PRO A 13 -3.65 24.35 6.58
C PRO A 13 -2.14 24.46 6.32
N ARG A 14 -1.41 25.03 7.28
CA ARG A 14 0.06 25.03 7.30
C ARG A 14 0.55 23.66 7.72
N GLY A 15 0.62 22.74 6.77
CA GLY A 15 1.38 21.50 6.87
C GLY A 15 2.23 21.40 5.62
N GLY A 16 3.50 21.75 5.71
CA GLY A 16 4.43 21.63 4.59
C GLY A 16 4.69 20.15 4.32
N ILE A 17 4.41 19.70 3.10
CA ILE A 17 4.91 18.41 2.64
C ILE A 17 6.42 18.58 2.46
N THR A 18 7.22 17.94 3.31
CA THR A 18 8.67 17.91 3.14
C THR A 18 9.05 16.67 2.34
N ILE A 19 9.74 16.88 1.22
CA ILE A 19 10.34 15.80 0.42
C ILE A 19 11.72 15.54 1.00
N ILE A 20 11.90 14.37 1.64
CA ILE A 20 13.23 13.93 2.04
C ILE A 20 13.83 13.19 0.84
N LYS A 21 14.82 13.82 0.21
CA LYS A 21 15.70 13.18 -0.77
C LYS A 21 16.93 12.66 -0.03
N TYR A 22 17.17 11.37 -0.14
CA TYR A 22 18.37 10.71 0.37
C TYR A 22 19.46 10.70 -0.71
N ASP A 23 20.74 10.63 -0.30
CA ASP A 23 21.88 10.61 -1.23
C ASP A 23 21.93 9.36 -2.12
N ASP A 24 21.13 8.34 -1.81
CA ASP A 24 20.93 7.14 -2.62
C ASP A 24 19.77 7.27 -3.63
N GLY A 25 19.14 8.45 -3.72
CA GLY A 25 18.08 8.75 -4.69
C GLY A 25 16.67 8.33 -4.25
N GLU A 26 16.48 7.83 -3.03
CA GLU A 26 15.13 7.56 -2.51
C GLU A 26 14.43 8.86 -2.06
N GLU A 27 13.12 8.95 -2.33
CA GLU A 27 12.26 10.07 -1.92
C GLU A 27 11.17 9.57 -0.97
N GLU A 28 11.13 10.09 0.26
CA GLU A 28 10.09 9.76 1.25
C GLU A 28 9.20 10.99 1.53
N TRP A 29 7.88 10.80 1.48
CA TRP A 29 6.87 11.85 1.63
C TRP A 29 6.36 11.88 3.07
N LEU A 30 6.67 12.95 3.80
CA LEU A 30 6.23 13.12 5.18
C LEU A 30 5.37 14.38 5.35
N LEU A 31 4.26 14.21 6.09
CA LEU A 31 3.53 15.31 6.70
C LEU A 31 4.21 15.61 8.04
N LEU A 32 5.05 16.65 8.07
CA LEU A 32 5.68 17.16 9.28
C LEU A 32 5.08 18.52 9.62
N SER A 33 5.05 18.86 10.91
CA SER A 33 4.75 20.23 11.33
C SER A 33 5.89 21.17 10.89
N GLU A 34 5.59 22.47 10.67
CA GLU A 34 6.61 23.47 10.27
C GLU A 34 7.82 23.51 11.23
N GLU A 35 7.60 23.22 12.52
CA GLU A 35 8.63 23.17 13.56
C GLU A 35 9.55 21.94 13.39
N LEU A 36 9.00 20.78 13.05
CA LEU A 36 9.77 19.56 12.74
C LEU A 36 10.54 19.71 11.43
N THR A 37 9.94 20.30 10.40
CA THR A 37 10.62 20.60 9.12
C THR A 37 11.85 21.49 9.35
N ARG A 38 11.73 22.57 10.13
CA ARG A 38 12.85 23.46 10.45
C ARG A 38 13.96 22.76 11.25
N ARG A 39 13.62 21.82 12.14
CA ARG A 39 14.61 21.02 12.89
C ARG A 39 15.36 20.04 11.98
N VAL A 40 14.66 19.43 11.03
CA VAL A 40 15.25 18.55 10.00
C VAL A 40 16.17 19.34 9.08
N ASP A 41 15.72 20.50 8.58
CA ASP A 41 16.51 21.34 7.67
C ASP A 41 17.77 21.92 8.34
N ARG A 42 17.71 22.29 9.62
CA ARG A 42 18.87 22.80 10.37
C ARG A 42 19.95 21.73 10.61
N ARG A 43 19.58 20.48 10.87
CA ARG A 43 20.55 19.37 11.03
C ARG A 43 21.11 18.88 9.69
N ARG A 44 20.37 19.04 8.59
CA ARG A 44 20.83 18.78 7.22
C ARG A 44 22.03 19.65 6.81
N ALA A 45 22.15 20.84 7.38
CA ALA A 45 23.27 21.75 7.14
C ALA A 45 24.52 21.38 7.97
N GLU A 46 24.40 20.48 8.95
CA GLU A 46 25.48 20.06 9.85
C GLU A 46 26.09 18.69 9.42
N ASP A 47 25.38 17.89 8.62
CA ASP A 47 25.86 16.65 8.02
C ASP A 47 26.54 16.92 6.65
N GLU A 48 27.81 17.32 6.65
CA GLU A 48 28.66 17.23 5.44
C GLU A 48 29.07 15.75 5.19
N PRO A 49 29.22 15.31 3.92
CA PRO A 49 29.43 13.92 3.60
C PRO A 49 30.87 13.47 3.94
N GLY A 50 31.01 12.70 5.03
CA GLY A 50 32.20 11.90 5.29
C GLY A 50 32.31 10.71 4.34
N ASP A 51 33.54 10.33 3.99
CA ASP A 51 33.87 9.26 3.03
C ASP A 51 33.08 7.96 3.29
N VAL A 52 32.26 7.56 2.31
CA VAL A 52 31.44 6.36 2.35
C VAL A 52 32.24 5.15 1.85
N VAL A 53 32.62 4.25 2.75
CA VAL A 53 33.16 2.93 2.39
C VAL A 53 32.01 2.08 1.80
N PRO A 54 32.19 1.37 0.66
CA PRO A 54 31.11 0.61 0.06
C PRO A 54 30.67 -0.57 0.93
N VAL A 55 29.42 -0.54 1.37
CA VAL A 55 28.77 -1.59 2.16
C VAL A 55 28.52 -2.84 1.30
N SER A 56 28.88 -4.03 1.79
CA SER A 56 28.54 -5.29 1.12
C SER A 56 27.02 -5.48 1.06
N ASP A 57 26.47 -5.69 -0.14
CA ASP A 57 25.07 -6.11 -0.33
C ASP A 57 24.77 -7.37 0.51
N TRP A 58 23.69 -7.34 1.31
CA TRP A 58 23.26 -8.45 2.18
C TRP A 58 23.25 -9.78 1.42
N THR A 59 22.73 -9.78 0.18
CA THR A 59 22.66 -11.00 -0.63
C THR A 59 24.05 -11.55 -0.92
N SER A 60 25.00 -10.67 -1.23
CA SER A 60 26.38 -11.04 -1.51
C SER A 60 27.09 -11.59 -0.26
N ALA A 61 26.91 -10.95 0.90
CA ALA A 61 27.46 -11.44 2.17
C ALA A 61 26.89 -12.80 2.57
N LEU A 62 25.58 -13.01 2.41
CA LEU A 62 24.92 -14.29 2.71
C LEU A 62 25.43 -15.40 1.78
N ARG A 63 25.59 -15.10 0.48
CA ARG A 63 26.15 -16.04 -0.51
C ARG A 63 27.54 -16.52 -0.12
N GLU A 64 28.43 -15.58 0.14
CA GLU A 64 29.83 -15.87 0.47
C GLU A 64 29.93 -16.76 1.70
N ARG A 65 29.19 -16.40 2.75
CA ARG A 65 29.13 -17.19 3.98
C ARG A 65 28.63 -18.62 3.74
N ARG A 66 27.47 -18.77 3.08
CA ARG A 66 26.86 -20.08 2.85
C ARG A 66 27.73 -20.96 1.96
N ARG A 67 28.42 -20.37 0.97
CA ARG A 67 29.42 -21.09 0.16
C ARG A 67 30.58 -21.59 1.02
N GLY A 68 31.08 -20.75 1.94
CA GLY A 68 32.12 -21.13 2.90
C GLY A 68 31.70 -22.27 3.83
N GLU A 69 30.49 -22.22 4.38
CA GLU A 69 29.95 -23.25 5.29
C GLU A 69 29.71 -24.59 4.59
N LEU A 70 29.23 -24.57 3.34
CA LEU A 70 28.89 -25.78 2.59
C LEU A 70 30.08 -26.40 1.86
N GLY A 71 31.09 -25.61 1.49
CA GLY A 71 32.26 -26.05 0.73
C GLY A 71 31.93 -26.54 -0.69
N ALA A 72 32.89 -27.17 -1.37
CA ALA A 72 32.75 -27.63 -2.77
C ALA A 72 31.97 -28.95 -2.91
N ARG A 73 30.70 -28.97 -2.48
CA ARG A 73 29.78 -30.12 -2.60
C ARG A 73 28.87 -30.01 -3.83
N ARG A 74 28.36 -31.16 -4.30
CA ARG A 74 27.48 -31.29 -5.48
C ARG A 74 26.29 -30.33 -5.50
N PHE A 75 25.71 -29.99 -4.35
CA PHE A 75 24.49 -29.18 -4.24
C PHE A 75 24.72 -27.80 -3.62
N THR A 76 25.97 -27.35 -3.47
CA THR A 76 26.28 -26.09 -2.78
C THR A 76 25.61 -24.89 -3.43
N GLU A 77 25.78 -24.69 -4.73
CA GLU A 77 25.21 -23.52 -5.40
C GLU A 77 23.68 -23.56 -5.41
N LEU A 78 23.07 -24.75 -5.48
CA LEU A 78 21.62 -24.89 -5.34
C LEU A 78 21.15 -24.53 -3.93
N ALA A 79 21.85 -24.99 -2.90
CA ALA A 79 21.52 -24.66 -1.50
C ALA A 79 21.68 -23.16 -1.20
N VAL A 80 22.72 -22.51 -1.75
CA VAL A 80 22.91 -21.05 -1.68
C VAL A 80 21.76 -20.34 -2.37
N GLN A 81 21.40 -20.76 -3.60
CA GLN A 81 20.26 -20.20 -4.32
C GLN A 81 18.93 -20.36 -3.56
N MET A 82 18.71 -21.51 -2.90
CA MET A 82 17.51 -21.73 -2.09
C MET A 82 17.41 -20.74 -0.92
N GLN A 83 18.53 -20.42 -0.25
CA GLN A 83 18.55 -19.42 0.83
C GLN A 83 18.22 -18.02 0.32
N GLU A 84 18.78 -17.63 -0.82
CA GLU A 84 18.46 -16.33 -1.45
C GLU A 84 16.98 -16.22 -1.83
N GLN A 85 16.40 -17.30 -2.34
CA GLN A 85 15.00 -17.32 -2.77
C GLN A 85 14.02 -17.43 -1.60
N ALA A 86 14.43 -17.97 -0.47
CA ALA A 86 13.61 -18.08 0.74
C ALA A 86 13.20 -16.69 1.27
N LEU A 87 14.11 -15.71 1.22
CA LEU A 87 13.79 -14.32 1.45
C LEU A 87 13.24 -13.72 0.15
N GLY A 88 11.92 -13.72 -0.01
CA GLY A 88 11.28 -13.16 -1.21
C GLY A 88 11.82 -11.77 -1.58
N ALA A 89 12.06 -11.51 -2.87
CA ALA A 89 12.79 -10.32 -3.34
C ALA A 89 12.25 -8.99 -2.79
N ALA A 90 10.93 -8.85 -2.62
CA ALA A 90 10.31 -7.67 -2.01
C ALA A 90 10.62 -7.53 -0.51
N THR A 91 10.73 -8.64 0.23
CA THR A 91 11.14 -8.62 1.65
C THR A 91 12.60 -8.21 1.77
N ARG A 92 13.48 -8.70 0.88
CA ARG A 92 14.89 -8.27 0.83
C ARG A 92 15.04 -6.79 0.51
N GLY A 93 14.39 -6.32 -0.56
CA GLY A 93 14.37 -4.91 -0.92
C GLY A 93 13.81 -4.01 0.19
N ASN A 94 12.93 -4.53 1.04
CA ASN A 94 12.41 -3.79 2.20
C ASN A 94 13.33 -3.85 3.43
N TYR A 95 14.12 -4.92 3.61
CA TYR A 95 14.98 -5.12 4.78
C TYR A 95 16.37 -4.53 4.59
N ASP A 96 16.93 -4.58 3.39
CA ASP A 96 18.29 -4.10 3.10
C ASP A 96 18.47 -2.60 3.42
N PRO A 97 17.58 -1.69 3.01
CA PRO A 97 17.68 -0.27 3.42
C PRO A 97 17.56 -0.07 4.94
N LYS A 98 16.79 -0.92 5.62
CA LYS A 98 16.58 -0.82 7.08
C LYS A 98 17.80 -1.30 7.85
N ALA A 99 18.42 -2.39 7.40
CA ALA A 99 19.69 -2.86 7.95
C ALA A 99 20.80 -1.83 7.72
N LYS A 100 20.91 -1.28 6.49
CA LYS A 100 21.86 -0.21 6.17
C LYS A 100 21.68 1.04 7.05
N ARG A 101 20.43 1.44 7.33
CA ARG A 101 20.15 2.56 8.25
C ARG A 101 20.66 2.28 9.66
N PHE A 102 20.51 1.06 10.15
CA PHE A 102 21.05 0.66 11.46
C PHE A 102 22.59 0.64 11.46
N GLN A 103 23.20 0.09 10.41
CA GLN A 103 24.65 0.09 10.24
C GLN A 103 25.22 1.52 10.26
N LYS A 104 24.67 2.44 9.46
CA LYS A 104 25.10 3.86 9.44
C LYS A 104 24.98 4.52 10.81
N PHE A 105 23.91 4.21 11.57
CA PHE A 105 23.77 4.69 12.95
C PHE A 105 24.91 4.17 13.83
N CYS A 106 25.20 2.87 13.78
CA CYS A 106 26.28 2.28 14.58
C CYS A 106 27.65 2.86 14.21
N GLU A 107 27.94 3.03 12.92
CA GLU A 107 29.18 3.65 12.44
C GLU A 107 29.33 5.09 12.96
N GLY A 108 28.28 5.91 12.86
CA GLY A 108 28.28 7.29 13.35
C GLY A 108 28.44 7.40 14.88
N GLU A 109 27.93 6.42 15.63
CA GLU A 109 28.03 6.38 17.09
C GLU A 109 29.27 5.61 17.60
N GLY A 110 30.15 5.14 16.70
CA GLY A 110 31.33 4.34 17.07
C GLY A 110 31.00 2.99 17.71
N ARG A 111 29.88 2.37 17.32
CA ARG A 111 29.37 1.11 17.88
C ARG A 111 29.52 -0.04 16.91
N GLU A 112 29.70 -1.24 17.47
CA GLU A 112 29.66 -2.48 16.70
C GLU A 112 28.24 -2.74 16.19
N TRP A 113 28.10 -2.81 14.87
CA TRP A 113 26.82 -3.08 14.22
C TRP A 113 26.55 -4.59 14.04
N LEU A 114 27.62 -5.40 14.00
CA LEU A 114 27.57 -6.85 13.84
C LEU A 114 28.77 -7.53 14.55
N PRO A 115 28.54 -8.30 15.63
CA PRO A 115 27.27 -8.43 16.36
C PRO A 115 26.95 -7.16 17.17
N ALA A 116 25.75 -6.62 17.03
CA ALA A 116 25.25 -5.58 17.92
C ALA A 116 24.73 -6.16 19.24
N SER A 117 24.75 -5.34 20.30
CA SER A 117 24.12 -5.66 21.59
C SER A 117 22.65 -5.21 21.65
N GLU A 118 21.88 -5.74 22.61
CA GLU A 118 20.51 -5.26 22.88
C GLU A 118 20.50 -3.76 23.26
N GLU A 119 21.54 -3.29 23.95
CA GLU A 119 21.74 -1.88 24.28
C GLU A 119 21.86 -1.01 23.03
N THR A 120 22.72 -1.40 22.07
CA THR A 120 22.88 -0.68 20.80
C THR A 120 21.57 -0.55 20.04
N VAL A 121 20.73 -1.59 20.05
CA VAL A 121 19.39 -1.54 19.45
C VAL A 121 18.48 -0.56 20.19
N CYS A 122 18.54 -0.50 21.52
CA CYS A 122 17.75 0.47 22.29
C CYS A 122 18.17 1.92 22.02
N LEU A 123 19.46 2.17 21.87
CA LEU A 123 19.98 3.48 21.47
C LEU A 123 19.56 3.85 20.05
N TYR A 124 19.55 2.89 19.14
CA TYR A 124 19.01 3.11 17.80
C TYR A 124 17.52 3.51 17.84
N ILE A 125 16.70 2.83 18.64
CA ILE A 125 15.28 3.20 18.83
C ILE A 125 15.16 4.63 19.38
N ALA A 126 16.01 5.03 20.33
CA ALA A 126 16.04 6.37 20.87
C ALA A 126 16.43 7.42 19.81
N ALA A 127 17.46 7.13 19.00
CA ALA A 127 17.87 8.00 17.89
C ALA A 127 16.78 8.12 16.82
N VAL A 128 16.06 7.02 16.53
CA VAL A 128 14.91 7.04 15.63
C VAL A 128 13.76 7.89 16.18
N LEU A 129 13.48 7.80 17.48
CA LEU A 129 12.51 8.65 18.16
C LEU A 129 12.91 10.12 18.09
N GLU A 130 14.17 10.45 18.40
CA GLU A 130 14.68 11.82 18.36
C GLU A 130 14.57 12.44 16.96
N ARG A 131 14.87 11.65 15.92
CA ARG A 131 14.70 12.07 14.51
C ARG A 131 13.24 12.32 14.14
N GLY A 132 12.28 11.68 14.82
CA GLY A 132 10.84 11.88 14.61
C GLY A 132 10.29 11.36 13.28
N SER A 133 11.10 10.71 12.44
CA SER A 133 10.72 10.29 11.08
C SER A 133 10.00 8.94 11.02
N ILE A 134 10.08 8.11 12.05
CA ILE A 134 9.47 6.77 12.08
C ILE A 134 8.51 6.65 13.26
N GLN A 135 7.31 6.16 13.00
CA GLN A 135 6.33 5.83 14.03
C GLN A 135 6.69 4.51 14.73
N ALA A 136 6.39 4.38 16.03
CA ALA A 136 6.66 3.17 16.80
C ALA A 136 6.02 1.91 16.18
N THR A 137 4.85 2.04 15.56
CA THR A 137 4.16 0.95 14.84
C THR A 137 4.92 0.47 13.60
N SER A 138 5.79 1.31 13.04
CA SER A 138 6.64 1.00 11.88
C SER A 138 8.03 0.47 12.28
N MET A 139 8.31 0.29 13.58
CA MET A 139 9.62 -0.22 14.03
C MET A 139 9.83 -1.71 13.80
N GLN A 140 8.75 -2.51 13.80
CA GLN A 140 8.88 -3.97 13.70
C GLN A 140 9.68 -4.42 12.46
N PRO A 141 9.48 -3.86 11.25
CA PRO A 141 10.30 -4.20 10.10
C PRO A 141 11.79 -3.90 10.26
N TYR A 142 12.16 -2.83 10.98
CA TYR A 142 13.56 -2.49 11.25
C TYR A 142 14.19 -3.52 12.19
N LEU A 143 13.51 -3.82 13.30
CA LEU A 143 13.97 -4.82 14.27
C LEU A 143 14.07 -6.21 13.64
N SER A 144 13.12 -6.57 12.76
CA SER A 144 13.21 -7.79 11.97
C SER A 144 14.39 -7.79 11.02
N ALA A 145 14.64 -6.71 10.28
CA ALA A 145 15.81 -6.63 9.40
C ALA A 145 17.12 -6.83 10.18
N ILE A 146 17.27 -6.14 11.32
CA ILE A 146 18.43 -6.30 12.21
C ILE A 146 18.60 -7.75 12.66
N ASN A 147 17.54 -8.37 13.19
CA ASN A 147 17.57 -9.76 13.65
C ASN A 147 17.91 -10.75 12.53
N ASN A 148 17.26 -10.62 11.36
CA ASN A 148 17.50 -11.53 10.24
C ASN A 148 18.93 -11.40 9.73
N TYR A 149 19.48 -10.19 9.64
CA TYR A 149 20.86 -10.00 9.22
C TYR A 149 21.83 -10.69 10.20
N HIS A 150 21.62 -10.50 11.51
CA HIS A 150 22.45 -11.14 12.52
C HIS A 150 22.39 -12.67 12.43
N GLU A 151 21.19 -13.23 12.31
CA GLU A 151 20.96 -14.67 12.21
C GLU A 151 21.57 -15.26 10.92
N ASP A 152 21.43 -14.54 9.80
CA ASP A 152 22.04 -14.91 8.53
C ASP A 152 23.58 -14.96 8.63
N MET A 153 24.15 -14.04 9.43
CA MET A 153 25.56 -13.99 9.79
C MET A 153 25.90 -14.83 11.04
N GLY A 154 25.02 -15.74 11.46
CA GLY A 154 25.27 -16.70 12.54
C GLY A 154 25.47 -16.09 13.93
N TYR A 155 25.03 -14.85 14.13
CA TYR A 155 24.95 -14.21 15.43
C TYR A 155 23.52 -14.28 15.99
N PRO A 156 23.34 -14.23 17.31
CA PRO A 156 22.01 -14.08 17.91
C PRO A 156 21.36 -12.75 17.47
N GLY A 157 20.05 -12.77 17.21
CA GLY A 157 19.28 -11.55 16.91
C GLY A 157 19.19 -10.62 18.13
N PRO A 158 19.76 -9.39 18.10
CA PRO A 158 19.84 -8.51 19.27
C PRO A 158 18.54 -7.76 19.56
N ALA A 159 17.61 -7.73 18.60
CA ALA A 159 16.37 -6.95 18.66
C ALA A 159 15.15 -7.78 19.10
N LYS A 160 15.33 -8.74 20.02
CA LYS A 160 14.25 -9.65 20.50
C LYS A 160 13.96 -9.56 22.01
N GLY A 161 14.82 -8.90 22.78
CA GLY A 161 14.73 -8.91 24.23
C GLY A 161 13.67 -7.98 24.82
N ARG A 162 13.51 -8.06 26.15
CA ARG A 162 12.52 -7.30 26.91
C ARG A 162 12.84 -5.81 26.93
N TRP A 163 14.12 -5.43 26.85
CA TRP A 163 14.53 -4.04 26.83
C TRP A 163 14.08 -3.38 25.52
N VAL A 164 14.32 -4.04 24.39
CA VAL A 164 13.86 -3.59 23.05
C VAL A 164 12.34 -3.44 23.02
N SER A 165 11.61 -4.44 23.53
CA SER A 165 10.15 -4.39 23.59
C SER A 165 9.63 -3.20 24.44
N ARG A 166 10.33 -2.89 25.54
CA ARG A 166 10.01 -1.73 26.39
C ARG A 166 10.37 -0.41 25.73
N ALA A 167 11.48 -0.36 24.98
CA ALA A 167 11.90 0.83 24.23
C ALA A 167 10.88 1.20 23.16
N VAL A 168 10.39 0.24 22.36
CA VAL A 168 9.33 0.49 21.36
C VAL A 168 8.03 0.95 22.04
N LYS A 169 7.67 0.34 23.19
CA LYS A 169 6.50 0.77 23.96
C LYS A 169 6.65 2.18 24.53
N ALA A 170 7.84 2.55 24.98
CA ALA A 170 8.14 3.90 25.45
C ALA A 170 8.08 4.90 24.31
N MET A 171 8.68 4.59 23.16
CA MET A 171 8.60 5.37 21.92
C MET A 171 7.14 5.67 21.53
N ALA A 172 6.27 4.66 21.53
CA ALA A 172 4.85 4.86 21.22
C ALA A 172 4.16 5.85 22.19
N ARG A 173 4.46 5.76 23.49
CA ARG A 173 3.88 6.66 24.50
C ARG A 173 4.39 8.10 24.35
N LEU A 174 5.67 8.25 24.08
CA LEU A 174 6.31 9.57 23.89
C LEU A 174 5.80 10.25 22.62
N GLN A 175 5.59 9.50 21.54
CA GLN A 175 4.99 10.03 20.31
C GLN A 175 3.55 10.50 20.53
N VAL A 176 2.74 9.74 21.27
CA VAL A 176 1.36 10.14 21.61
C VAL A 176 1.35 11.39 22.49
N ALA A 177 2.20 11.45 23.52
CA ALA A 177 2.29 12.63 24.40
C ALA A 177 2.69 13.88 23.60
N ALA A 178 3.69 13.79 22.74
CA ALA A 178 4.13 14.89 21.88
C ALA A 178 3.01 15.35 20.92
N ALA A 179 2.27 14.42 20.30
CA ALA A 179 1.15 14.75 19.44
C ALA A 179 0.01 15.45 20.22
N GLN A 180 -0.28 15.00 21.44
CA GLN A 180 -1.29 15.63 22.31
C GLN A 180 -0.89 17.04 22.73
N GLU A 181 0.38 17.26 23.11
CA GLU A 181 0.93 18.58 23.44
C GLU A 181 0.88 19.54 22.24
N ALA A 182 1.12 19.02 21.04
CA ALA A 182 1.03 19.77 19.79
C ALA A 182 -0.42 20.03 19.31
N GLY A 183 -1.43 19.51 20.02
CA GLY A 183 -2.83 19.60 19.60
C GLY A 183 -3.13 18.83 18.30
N GLU A 184 -2.30 17.86 17.94
CA GLU A 184 -2.47 17.06 16.73
C GLU A 184 -3.63 16.06 16.91
N THR A 185 -4.67 16.21 16.10
CA THR A 185 -5.72 15.19 15.97
C THR A 185 -5.21 14.06 15.07
N VAL A 186 -5.10 12.85 15.62
CA VAL A 186 -4.73 11.67 14.86
C VAL A 186 -5.80 11.39 13.80
N SER A 187 -5.42 11.47 12.52
CA SER A 187 -6.31 11.10 11.43
C SER A 187 -6.37 9.57 11.29
N GLU A 188 -7.46 8.97 11.75
CA GLU A 188 -7.68 7.53 11.66
C GLU A 188 -8.12 7.14 10.25
N ARG A 189 -7.51 6.08 9.70
CA ARG A 189 -7.98 5.54 8.42
C ARG A 189 -9.35 4.93 8.60
N THR A 190 -10.36 5.53 7.99
CA THR A 190 -11.73 5.03 8.00
C THR A 190 -12.04 4.22 6.73
N TRP A 191 -13.17 3.51 6.71
CA TRP A 191 -13.67 2.84 5.51
C TRP A 191 -14.28 3.85 4.54
N LEU A 192 -14.20 3.58 3.24
CA LEU A 192 -14.82 4.44 2.22
C LEU A 192 -16.28 4.02 2.04
N PRO A 193 -17.31 4.80 2.41
CA PRO A 193 -18.71 4.39 2.25
C PRO A 193 -19.06 3.97 0.82
N ALA A 194 -19.90 2.93 0.66
CA ALA A 194 -20.30 2.43 -0.66
C ALA A 194 -21.00 3.52 -1.51
N LYS A 195 -21.74 4.43 -0.88
CA LYS A 195 -22.30 5.61 -1.54
C LYS A 195 -21.25 6.47 -2.25
N HIS A 196 -20.05 6.62 -1.69
CA HIS A 196 -18.98 7.39 -2.35
C HIS A 196 -18.40 6.62 -3.54
N VAL A 197 -18.30 5.29 -3.45
CA VAL A 197 -17.92 4.45 -4.61
C VAL A 197 -18.95 4.59 -5.73
N ARG A 198 -20.25 4.63 -5.39
CA ARG A 198 -21.32 4.88 -6.34
C ARG A 198 -21.23 6.27 -6.97
N THR A 199 -20.95 7.32 -6.19
CA THR A 199 -20.73 8.68 -6.73
C THR A 199 -19.55 8.70 -7.70
N VAL A 200 -18.45 8.01 -7.38
CA VAL A 200 -17.30 7.86 -8.28
C VAL A 200 -17.69 7.13 -9.57
N HIS A 201 -18.51 6.08 -9.47
CA HIS A 201 -19.00 5.32 -10.62
C HIS A 201 -19.86 6.19 -11.55
N GLU A 202 -20.84 6.89 -11.00
CA GLU A 202 -21.74 7.78 -11.76
C GLU A 202 -20.93 8.89 -12.44
N ALA A 203 -19.97 9.50 -11.73
CA ALA A 203 -19.07 10.50 -12.31
C ALA A 203 -18.24 9.95 -13.48
N ALA A 204 -17.77 8.71 -13.38
CA ALA A 204 -16.96 8.07 -14.41
C ALA A 204 -17.73 7.84 -15.71
N LEU A 205 -19.00 7.43 -15.62
CA LEU A 205 -19.85 7.20 -16.80
C LEU A 205 -20.24 8.49 -17.52
N THR A 206 -20.21 9.63 -16.82
CA THR A 206 -20.46 10.95 -17.41
C THR A 206 -19.19 11.62 -17.93
N LEU A 207 -18.01 11.06 -17.66
CA LEU A 207 -16.74 11.65 -18.03
C LEU A 207 -16.47 11.42 -19.52
N VAL A 208 -16.11 12.50 -20.22
CA VAL A 208 -15.60 12.45 -21.60
C VAL A 208 -14.09 12.70 -21.54
N PRO A 209 -13.23 11.67 -21.75
CA PRO A 209 -11.78 11.79 -21.59
C PRO A 209 -11.09 12.27 -22.87
N ASP A 210 -11.28 13.54 -23.19
CA ASP A 210 -10.74 14.18 -24.40
C ASP A 210 -9.24 14.53 -24.26
N ASP A 211 -8.77 14.74 -23.04
CA ASP A 211 -7.38 15.06 -22.73
C ASP A 211 -6.70 14.09 -21.74
N GLU A 212 -5.41 14.32 -21.50
CA GLU A 212 -4.59 13.48 -20.62
C GLU A 212 -5.01 13.58 -19.14
N GLU A 213 -5.50 14.74 -18.69
CA GLU A 213 -5.95 14.94 -17.30
C GLU A 213 -7.23 14.15 -17.04
N GLN A 214 -8.20 14.23 -17.95
CA GLN A 214 -9.44 13.48 -17.89
C GLN A 214 -9.17 11.97 -18.03
N LEU A 215 -8.20 11.55 -18.84
CA LEU A 215 -7.80 10.14 -18.93
C LEU A 215 -7.18 9.64 -17.61
N ARG A 216 -6.33 10.45 -16.94
CA ARG A 216 -5.83 10.15 -15.60
C ARG A 216 -6.95 10.08 -14.57
N LEU A 217 -7.98 10.90 -14.70
CA LEU A 217 -9.17 10.87 -13.85
C LEU A 217 -10.02 9.61 -14.10
N LEU A 218 -10.24 9.23 -15.35
CA LEU A 218 -10.94 7.99 -15.71
C LEU A 218 -10.21 6.77 -15.13
N ARG A 219 -8.87 6.75 -15.20
CA ARG A 219 -8.05 5.74 -14.53
C ARG A 219 -8.33 5.70 -13.03
N ALA A 220 -8.31 6.85 -12.38
CA ALA A 220 -8.52 6.96 -10.94
C ALA A 220 -9.90 6.45 -10.51
N TYR A 221 -10.95 6.81 -11.26
CA TYR A 221 -12.31 6.30 -11.02
C TYR A 221 -12.41 4.79 -11.20
N THR A 222 -11.88 4.29 -12.32
CA THR A 222 -11.84 2.85 -12.62
C THR A 222 -11.09 2.08 -11.54
N PHE A 223 -9.97 2.62 -11.05
CA PHE A 223 -9.20 2.02 -9.97
C PHE A 223 -9.98 1.93 -8.66
N VAL A 224 -10.73 2.97 -8.28
CA VAL A 224 -11.56 2.95 -7.06
C VAL A 224 -12.56 1.79 -7.12
N LEU A 225 -13.30 1.67 -8.22
CA LEU A 225 -14.27 0.58 -8.40
C LEU A 225 -13.60 -0.79 -8.41
N LEU A 226 -12.56 -0.97 -9.22
CA LEU A 226 -11.89 -2.26 -9.34
C LEU A 226 -11.25 -2.68 -8.01
N SER A 227 -10.60 -1.76 -7.29
CA SER A 227 -10.02 -2.06 -5.98
C SER A 227 -11.07 -2.40 -4.92
N PHE A 228 -12.25 -1.78 -4.98
CA PHE A 228 -13.39 -2.07 -4.12
C PHE A 228 -13.99 -3.45 -4.40
N LEU A 229 -14.26 -3.77 -5.67
CA LEU A 229 -14.92 -5.02 -6.07
C LEU A 229 -13.99 -6.24 -6.05
N SER A 230 -12.69 -6.03 -6.24
CA SER A 230 -11.71 -7.12 -6.27
C SER A 230 -11.24 -7.56 -4.89
N PHE A 231 -11.60 -6.84 -3.81
CA PHE A 231 -11.11 -7.12 -2.47
C PHE A 231 -9.58 -7.29 -2.42
N GLY A 232 -8.84 -6.68 -3.35
CA GLY A 232 -7.40 -6.80 -3.47
C GLY A 232 -6.70 -5.91 -2.46
N ARG A 233 -5.40 -6.12 -2.24
CA ARG A 233 -4.61 -5.12 -1.51
C ARG A 233 -4.24 -4.00 -2.49
N PRO A 234 -4.00 -2.76 -2.04
CA PRO A 234 -3.63 -1.66 -2.91
C PRO A 234 -2.50 -2.00 -3.89
N ASP A 235 -1.42 -2.60 -3.38
CA ASP A 235 -0.28 -3.09 -4.16
C ASP A 235 -0.66 -4.16 -5.18
N THR A 236 -1.55 -5.10 -4.81
CA THR A 236 -2.07 -6.12 -5.74
C THR A 236 -2.89 -5.47 -6.86
N CYS A 237 -3.79 -4.54 -6.51
CA CYS A 237 -4.68 -3.90 -7.47
C CYS A 237 -3.92 -2.99 -8.43
N SER A 238 -2.98 -2.17 -7.94
CA SER A 238 -2.20 -1.28 -8.79
C SER A 238 -1.16 -1.99 -9.64
N SER A 239 -0.82 -3.25 -9.29
CA SER A 239 0.09 -4.09 -10.08
C SER A 239 -0.61 -5.00 -11.09
N LEU A 240 -1.92 -4.88 -11.28
CA LEU A 240 -2.65 -5.70 -12.25
C LEU A 240 -2.06 -5.52 -13.64
N GLN A 241 -1.86 -6.64 -14.33
CA GLN A 241 -1.49 -6.67 -15.74
C GLN A 241 -2.73 -6.68 -16.62
N GLN A 242 -2.57 -6.38 -17.91
CA GLN A 242 -3.67 -6.37 -18.85
C GLN A 242 -4.42 -7.70 -18.91
N GLU A 243 -3.69 -8.83 -18.92
CA GLU A 243 -4.31 -10.15 -18.90
C GLU A 243 -5.00 -10.52 -17.58
N ASN A 244 -4.89 -9.68 -16.54
CA ASN A 244 -5.50 -9.94 -15.24
C ASN A 244 -6.94 -9.46 -15.14
N VAL A 245 -7.42 -8.63 -16.08
CA VAL A 245 -8.79 -8.15 -16.12
C VAL A 245 -9.38 -8.54 -17.46
N MET A 246 -10.36 -9.44 -17.43
CA MET A 246 -10.99 -9.99 -18.63
C MET A 246 -12.49 -9.74 -18.56
N THR A 247 -13.05 -9.45 -19.71
CA THR A 247 -14.44 -9.06 -19.91
C THR A 247 -15.00 -10.00 -21.00
N ASP A 248 -15.98 -10.83 -20.64
CA ASP A 248 -16.73 -11.71 -21.55
C ASP A 248 -18.26 -11.59 -21.34
N ASN A 249 -19.03 -12.38 -22.11
CA ASN A 249 -20.50 -12.38 -22.02
C ASN A 249 -21.04 -12.83 -20.64
N ASP A 250 -20.23 -13.51 -19.83
CA ASP A 250 -20.62 -13.95 -18.48
C ASP A 250 -20.33 -12.86 -17.44
N GLY A 251 -19.39 -11.95 -17.72
CA GLY A 251 -19.14 -10.74 -16.96
C GLY A 251 -17.66 -10.37 -16.88
N VAL A 252 -17.22 -9.98 -15.69
CA VAL A 252 -15.85 -9.51 -15.43
C VAL A 252 -15.09 -10.54 -14.60
N THR A 253 -13.93 -10.96 -15.09
CA THR A 253 -12.98 -11.78 -14.35
C THR A 253 -11.74 -10.98 -13.98
N ILE A 254 -11.38 -11.02 -12.69
CA ILE A 254 -10.17 -10.39 -12.14
C ILE A 254 -9.26 -11.46 -11.54
N ILE A 255 -8.00 -11.51 -11.97
CA ILE A 255 -6.98 -12.43 -11.46
C ILE A 255 -5.97 -11.65 -10.61
N LEU A 256 -5.94 -11.94 -9.31
CA LEU A 256 -5.03 -11.31 -8.36
C LEU A 256 -3.69 -12.07 -8.34
N THR A 257 -2.71 -11.58 -9.10
CA THR A 257 -1.43 -12.27 -9.35
C THR A 257 -0.36 -12.00 -8.29
N ARG A 258 -0.34 -10.79 -7.71
CA ARG A 258 0.65 -10.33 -6.72
C ARG A 258 0.04 -10.17 -5.32
N GLU A 259 -0.30 -11.29 -4.69
CA GLU A 259 -0.80 -11.29 -3.31
C GLU A 259 0.35 -11.52 -2.31
N LYS A 260 0.52 -10.59 -1.35
CA LYS A 260 1.50 -10.77 -0.27
C LYS A 260 1.35 -12.15 0.40
N GLY A 261 2.46 -12.89 0.44
CA GLY A 261 2.55 -14.24 0.97
C GLY A 261 2.16 -15.37 0.00
N ARG A 262 1.67 -15.05 -1.21
CA ARG A 262 1.20 -16.05 -2.20
C ARG A 262 1.79 -15.87 -3.59
N ASN A 263 2.83 -15.05 -3.74
CA ASN A 263 3.49 -14.83 -5.03
C ASN A 263 4.06 -16.13 -5.62
N HIS A 264 4.54 -17.05 -4.78
CA HIS A 264 5.05 -18.37 -5.16
C HIS A 264 3.96 -19.38 -5.55
N VAL A 265 2.69 -19.09 -5.26
CA VAL A 265 1.57 -20.01 -5.55
C VAL A 265 1.19 -19.87 -7.01
N LEU A 266 1.20 -20.98 -7.76
CA LEU A 266 0.80 -21.02 -9.18
C LEU A 266 -0.68 -20.68 -9.37
N LYS A 267 -1.55 -21.29 -8.55
CA LYS A 267 -2.99 -21.01 -8.59
C LYS A 267 -3.27 -19.63 -8.00
N LYS A 268 -3.46 -18.65 -8.89
CA LYS A 268 -3.83 -17.28 -8.52
C LYS A 268 -5.30 -17.18 -8.16
N ARG A 269 -5.63 -16.22 -7.30
CA ARG A 269 -7.01 -15.99 -6.87
C ARG A 269 -7.78 -15.31 -7.99
N ARG A 270 -8.82 -15.98 -8.46
CA ARG A 270 -9.73 -15.49 -9.50
C ARG A 270 -11.04 -15.06 -8.86
N LEU A 271 -11.50 -13.87 -9.22
CA LEU A 271 -12.80 -13.34 -8.88
C LEU A 271 -13.58 -13.18 -10.17
N SER A 272 -14.81 -13.69 -10.19
CA SER A 272 -15.71 -13.54 -11.33
C SER A 272 -16.96 -12.84 -10.84
N ILE A 273 -17.23 -11.68 -11.44
CA ILE A 273 -18.37 -10.80 -11.18
C ILE A 273 -19.30 -10.97 -12.38
N PRO A 274 -20.54 -11.45 -12.19
CA PRO A 274 -21.47 -11.61 -13.30
C PRO A 274 -21.82 -10.26 -13.91
N TRP A 275 -22.15 -10.20 -15.20
CA TRP A 275 -22.48 -8.95 -15.90
C TRP A 275 -23.63 -8.16 -15.23
N TRP A 276 -24.60 -8.86 -14.65
CA TRP A 276 -25.72 -8.28 -13.89
C TRP A 276 -25.39 -8.01 -12.42
N GLY A 277 -24.22 -8.43 -11.94
CA GLY A 277 -23.86 -8.35 -10.52
C GLY A 277 -23.55 -6.94 -10.06
N VAL A 278 -22.95 -6.13 -10.94
CA VAL A 278 -22.67 -4.71 -10.70
C VAL A 278 -23.06 -3.94 -11.95
N GLU A 279 -24.10 -3.13 -11.79
CA GLU A 279 -24.60 -2.25 -12.85
C GLU A 279 -23.47 -1.42 -13.46
N LEU A 280 -23.41 -1.39 -14.80
CA LEU A 280 -22.51 -0.58 -15.62
C LEU A 280 -20.98 -0.75 -15.39
N LEU A 281 -20.57 -1.77 -14.62
CA LEU A 281 -19.15 -2.09 -14.40
C LEU A 281 -18.45 -2.44 -15.72
N TRP A 282 -19.12 -3.21 -16.56
CA TRP A 282 -18.62 -3.62 -17.87
C TRP A 282 -18.31 -2.40 -18.73
N GLU A 283 -19.28 -1.50 -18.85
CA GLU A 283 -19.22 -0.28 -19.66
C GLU A 283 -18.08 0.64 -19.20
N LEU A 284 -17.87 0.75 -17.88
CA LEU A 284 -16.73 1.51 -17.36
C LEU A 284 -15.39 0.88 -17.74
N LEU A 285 -15.25 -0.45 -17.64
CA LEU A 285 -14.01 -1.15 -17.98
C LEU A 285 -13.73 -1.07 -19.48
N GLU A 286 -14.76 -1.21 -20.32
CA GLU A 286 -14.65 -1.00 -21.77
C GLU A 286 -14.25 0.43 -22.10
N LEU A 287 -14.88 1.42 -21.46
CA LEU A 287 -14.54 2.84 -21.64
C LEU A 287 -13.07 3.10 -21.29
N TRP A 288 -12.60 2.58 -20.14
CA TRP A 288 -11.20 2.69 -19.74
C TRP A 288 -10.26 2.07 -20.75
N VAL A 289 -10.48 0.81 -21.14
CA VAL A 289 -9.60 0.10 -22.08
C VAL A 289 -9.56 0.81 -23.43
N ARG A 290 -10.72 1.19 -23.97
CA ARG A 290 -10.83 1.92 -25.24
C ARG A 290 -10.04 3.23 -25.20
N CYS A 291 -10.31 4.10 -24.23
CA CYS A 291 -9.68 5.43 -24.18
C CYS A 291 -8.18 5.35 -23.88
N ARG A 292 -7.74 4.38 -23.06
CA ARG A 292 -6.33 4.10 -22.83
C ARG A 292 -5.63 3.68 -24.12
N ASP A 293 -6.22 2.74 -24.87
CA ASP A 293 -5.63 2.18 -26.07
C ASP A 293 -5.60 3.21 -27.21
N GLU A 294 -6.64 4.03 -27.34
CA GLU A 294 -6.66 5.19 -28.25
C GLU A 294 -5.55 6.22 -27.90
N ALA A 295 -5.28 6.44 -26.61
CA ALA A 295 -4.17 7.30 -26.20
C ALA A 295 -2.81 6.72 -26.58
N TRP A 296 -2.61 5.41 -26.44
CA TRP A 296 -1.40 4.74 -26.91
C TRP A 296 -1.24 4.80 -28.42
N GLN A 297 -2.30 4.56 -29.18
CA GLN A 297 -2.26 4.69 -30.65
C GLN A 297 -1.92 6.11 -31.10
N ARG A 298 -2.37 7.14 -30.39
CA ARG A 298 -2.01 8.54 -30.66
C ARG A 298 -0.55 8.85 -30.35
N ALA A 299 -0.04 8.35 -29.22
CA ALA A 299 1.33 8.61 -28.77
C ALA A 299 2.37 7.80 -29.56
N GLU A 300 2.03 6.57 -29.92
CA GLU A 300 2.87 5.62 -30.63
C GLU A 300 2.05 5.02 -31.80
N PRO A 301 2.08 5.64 -32.99
CA PRO A 301 1.34 5.13 -34.15
C PRO A 301 1.74 3.69 -34.50
N GLY A 302 0.76 2.81 -34.63
CA GLY A 302 0.98 1.38 -34.83
C GLY A 302 1.15 0.58 -33.53
N TRP A 303 1.03 1.24 -32.37
CA TRP A 303 0.89 0.53 -31.11
C TRP A 303 -0.32 -0.40 -31.15
N THR A 304 -0.08 -1.64 -30.75
CA THR A 304 -1.12 -2.64 -30.55
C THR A 304 -1.17 -2.98 -29.07
N PRO A 305 -2.36 -3.25 -28.52
CA PRO A 305 -2.46 -3.76 -27.15
C PRO A 305 -1.52 -4.95 -27.01
N PRO A 306 -0.70 -5.03 -25.96
CA PRO A 306 0.19 -6.15 -25.75
C PRO A 306 -0.63 -7.44 -25.55
N THR A 307 -0.97 -8.11 -26.65
CA THR A 307 -1.63 -9.41 -26.61
C THR A 307 -0.56 -10.45 -26.26
N GLY A 308 -0.64 -10.98 -25.04
CA GLY A 308 0.30 -12.01 -24.56
C GLY A 308 1.66 -11.49 -24.06
N VAL A 309 1.84 -10.16 -23.93
CA VAL A 309 3.01 -9.56 -23.26
C VAL A 309 2.55 -8.90 -21.96
N PRO A 310 3.21 -9.17 -20.81
CA PRO A 310 2.85 -8.52 -19.55
C PRO A 310 2.99 -7.00 -19.66
N GLY A 311 1.87 -6.30 -19.60
CA GLY A 311 1.80 -4.85 -19.52
C GLY A 311 0.92 -4.44 -18.35
N SER A 312 1.29 -3.41 -17.60
CA SER A 312 0.44 -2.87 -16.54
C SER A 312 -0.92 -2.45 -17.10
N TYR A 313 -2.00 -2.85 -16.43
CA TYR A 313 -3.38 -2.50 -16.79
C TYR A 313 -3.63 -0.99 -16.72
N TRP A 314 -2.88 -0.29 -15.86
CA TRP A 314 -3.10 1.11 -15.48
C TRP A 314 -2.20 2.11 -16.23
N ARG A 315 -1.27 1.61 -17.06
CA ARG A 315 -0.21 2.44 -17.64
C ARG A 315 -0.75 3.30 -18.78
N LEU A 316 -0.43 4.60 -18.71
CA LEU A 316 -0.67 5.57 -19.77
C LEU A 316 0.61 5.83 -20.59
N PRO A 317 0.48 6.37 -21.82
CA PRO A 317 1.63 6.80 -22.61
C PRO A 317 2.51 7.79 -21.84
N GLY A 318 3.83 7.72 -22.05
CA GLY A 318 4.80 8.59 -21.37
C GLY A 318 5.08 8.24 -19.90
N GLU A 319 4.30 7.37 -19.26
CA GLU A 319 4.60 6.90 -17.91
C GLU A 319 5.75 5.88 -17.91
N ARG A 320 6.72 6.08 -17.01
CA ARG A 320 7.88 5.21 -16.85
C ARG A 320 7.44 3.84 -16.32
N VAL A 321 8.06 2.77 -16.86
CA VAL A 321 7.81 1.37 -16.44
C VAL A 321 8.14 1.16 -14.95
N ASN A 322 9.08 1.95 -14.42
CA ASN A 322 9.61 1.85 -13.07
C ASN A 322 9.47 3.18 -12.30
N SER A 323 8.29 3.78 -12.26
CA SER A 323 8.03 4.82 -11.25
C SER A 323 8.20 4.17 -9.88
N ALA A 324 9.31 4.46 -9.20
CA ALA A 324 9.82 3.81 -7.99
C ALA A 324 8.94 4.01 -6.72
N GLY A 325 7.64 4.25 -6.89
CA GLY A 325 6.68 4.23 -5.79
C GLY A 325 6.23 2.80 -5.48
N SER A 326 5.93 2.54 -4.21
CA SER A 326 5.23 1.30 -3.88
C SER A 326 3.88 1.30 -4.61
N GLY A 327 3.38 0.14 -5.04
CA GLY A 327 2.04 0.06 -5.63
C GLY A 327 0.93 0.61 -4.71
N THR A 328 1.20 0.79 -3.41
CA THR A 328 0.26 1.40 -2.47
C THR A 328 0.21 2.92 -2.59
N ASP A 329 1.32 3.58 -2.93
CA ASP A 329 1.38 5.04 -3.05
C ASP A 329 0.63 5.52 -4.28
N LEU A 330 0.87 4.88 -5.43
CA LEU A 330 0.09 5.10 -6.66
C LEU A 330 -1.41 4.88 -6.41
N ALA A 331 -1.76 3.81 -5.68
CA ALA A 331 -3.14 3.54 -5.32
C ALA A 331 -3.76 4.64 -4.43
N ASN A 332 -3.00 5.19 -3.48
CA ASN A 332 -3.43 6.31 -2.64
C ASN A 332 -3.62 7.57 -3.49
N GLU A 333 -2.70 7.86 -4.42
CA GLU A 333 -2.80 9.01 -5.33
C GLU A 333 -4.06 8.95 -6.19
N TRP A 334 -4.32 7.79 -6.81
CA TRP A 334 -5.51 7.60 -7.65
C TRP A 334 -6.80 7.72 -6.85
N ILE A 335 -6.90 7.09 -5.68
CA ILE A 335 -8.09 7.21 -4.83
C ILE A 335 -8.28 8.64 -4.34
N ALA A 336 -7.19 9.32 -3.96
CA ALA A 336 -7.29 10.71 -3.53
C ALA A 336 -7.69 11.65 -4.67
N LEU A 337 -7.20 11.42 -5.90
CA LEU A 337 -7.63 12.15 -7.09
C LEU A 337 -9.13 11.97 -7.32
N ALA A 338 -9.59 10.72 -7.42
CA ALA A 338 -11.00 10.40 -7.63
C ALA A 338 -11.91 11.06 -6.60
N LEU A 339 -11.63 10.86 -5.31
CA LEU A 339 -12.50 11.32 -4.22
C LEU A 339 -12.51 12.85 -4.11
N ARG A 340 -11.38 13.53 -4.34
CA ARG A 340 -11.35 15.00 -4.36
C ARG A 340 -12.20 15.55 -5.49
N THR A 341 -12.12 14.96 -6.69
CA THR A 341 -12.88 15.45 -7.85
C THR A 341 -14.39 15.35 -7.66
N VAL A 342 -14.88 14.29 -7.00
CA VAL A 342 -16.31 14.15 -6.69
C VAL A 342 -16.72 14.79 -5.35
N GLY A 343 -15.82 15.51 -4.67
CA GLY A 343 -16.11 16.17 -3.39
C GLY A 343 -16.37 15.22 -2.22
N CYS A 344 -15.95 13.95 -2.31
CA CYS A 344 -16.11 12.97 -1.25
C CYS A 344 -15.02 13.15 -0.18
N VAL A 345 -15.42 13.63 1.00
CA VAL A 345 -14.53 13.86 2.14
C VAL A 345 -14.71 12.81 3.23
N PRO A 346 -13.64 12.45 3.98
CA PRO A 346 -13.77 11.62 5.16
C PRO A 346 -14.52 12.35 6.28
N PRO A 347 -15.11 11.62 7.25
CA PRO A 347 -15.62 12.20 8.49
C PRO A 347 -14.52 12.97 9.24
N GLU A 348 -14.92 13.84 10.16
CA GLU A 348 -14.00 14.57 11.03
C GLU A 348 -13.05 13.60 11.76
N GLY A 349 -11.75 13.93 11.78
CA GLY A 349 -10.71 13.06 12.31
C GLY A 349 -10.40 11.81 11.47
N GLY A 350 -11.05 11.62 10.33
CA GLY A 350 -10.85 10.49 9.44
C GLY A 350 -9.93 10.79 8.25
N ARG A 351 -9.37 9.74 7.64
CA ARG A 351 -8.79 9.78 6.29
C ARG A 351 -9.20 8.58 5.46
N PHE A 352 -9.37 8.80 4.16
CA PHE A 352 -9.43 7.73 3.18
C PHE A 352 -8.03 7.39 2.67
N SER A 353 -7.77 6.11 2.47
CA SER A 353 -6.56 5.60 1.83
C SER A 353 -6.93 4.44 0.91
N ALA A 354 -5.98 3.92 0.15
CA ALA A 354 -6.21 2.78 -0.72
C ALA A 354 -6.70 1.52 0.01
N HIS A 355 -6.39 1.39 1.30
CA HIS A 355 -6.94 0.31 2.12
C HIS A 355 -8.39 0.54 2.53
N SER A 356 -8.91 1.76 2.46
CA SER A 356 -10.29 2.09 2.79
C SER A 356 -11.28 1.36 1.87
N THR A 357 -10.97 1.18 0.58
CA THR A 357 -11.80 0.43 -0.38
C THR A 357 -11.88 -1.06 -0.01
N ARG A 358 -10.77 -1.63 0.44
CA ARG A 358 -10.70 -3.02 0.90
C ARG A 358 -11.50 -3.25 2.19
N ASN A 359 -11.49 -2.30 3.12
CA ASN A 359 -12.25 -2.38 4.37
C ASN A 359 -13.75 -2.36 4.12
N VAL A 360 -14.23 -1.39 3.33
CA VAL A 360 -15.66 -1.25 3.07
C VAL A 360 -16.22 -2.46 2.31
N ALA A 361 -15.52 -2.99 1.30
CA ALA A 361 -16.00 -4.14 0.54
C ALA A 361 -16.34 -5.34 1.44
N THR A 362 -15.50 -5.55 2.46
CA THR A 362 -15.64 -6.63 3.44
C THR A 362 -16.81 -6.39 4.38
N THR A 363 -16.91 -5.16 4.84
CA THR A 363 -18.01 -4.70 5.68
C THR A 363 -19.33 -4.86 4.93
N CYS A 364 -19.40 -4.46 3.65
CA CYS A 364 -20.58 -4.62 2.81
C CYS A 364 -21.02 -6.08 2.66
N VAL A 365 -20.10 -7.00 2.30
CA VAL A 365 -20.48 -8.40 2.14
C VAL A 365 -20.90 -9.03 3.45
N ARG A 366 -20.26 -8.66 4.56
CA ARG A 366 -20.65 -9.17 5.89
C ARG A 366 -22.03 -8.66 6.29
N ALA A 367 -22.29 -7.37 6.12
CA ALA A 367 -23.58 -6.74 6.36
C ALA A 367 -24.69 -7.31 5.45
N GLY A 368 -24.33 -7.70 4.22
CA GLY A 368 -25.20 -8.39 3.27
C GLY A 368 -25.41 -9.88 3.53
N GLY A 369 -24.95 -10.42 4.67
CA GLY A 369 -25.19 -11.81 5.07
C GLY A 369 -24.33 -12.86 4.37
N VAL A 370 -23.24 -12.46 3.69
CA VAL A 370 -22.33 -13.41 3.05
C VAL A 370 -21.61 -14.27 4.10
N ALA A 371 -21.58 -15.59 3.87
CA ALA A 371 -20.93 -16.56 4.74
C ALA A 371 -19.43 -16.29 4.93
N MET A 372 -18.91 -16.61 6.11
CA MET A 372 -17.53 -16.33 6.52
C MET A 372 -16.50 -16.98 5.59
N GLU A 373 -16.75 -18.20 5.13
CA GLU A 373 -15.87 -18.96 4.25
C GLU A 373 -15.73 -18.27 2.89
N LYS A 374 -16.87 -17.84 2.32
CA LYS A 374 -16.91 -17.09 1.06
C LYS A 374 -16.20 -15.74 1.22
N MET A 375 -16.44 -15.03 2.32
CA MET A 375 -15.73 -13.78 2.62
C MET A 375 -14.21 -13.98 2.77
N CYS A 376 -13.77 -15.02 3.49
CA CYS A 376 -12.35 -15.34 3.64
C CYS A 376 -11.71 -15.67 2.29
N PHE A 377 -12.40 -16.39 1.40
CA PHE A 377 -11.97 -16.58 0.02
C PHE A 377 -11.88 -15.25 -0.73
N LEU A 378 -12.91 -14.40 -0.68
CA LEU A 378 -12.94 -13.08 -1.30
C LEU A 378 -11.87 -12.14 -0.73
N ARG A 379 -11.36 -12.34 0.47
CA ARG A 379 -10.24 -11.54 1.03
C ARG A 379 -8.86 -12.18 0.84
N GLY A 380 -8.79 -13.46 0.51
CA GLY A 380 -7.53 -14.21 0.53
C GLY A 380 -7.01 -14.41 1.96
N TRP A 381 -7.90 -14.56 2.92
CA TRP A 381 -7.59 -14.82 4.33
C TRP A 381 -7.66 -16.30 4.67
N SER A 382 -6.90 -16.71 5.69
CA SER A 382 -7.21 -17.93 6.41
C SER A 382 -8.43 -17.70 7.32
N GLN A 383 -9.25 -18.72 7.52
CA GLN A 383 -10.47 -18.62 8.33
C GLN A 383 -10.20 -18.22 9.79
N LEU A 384 -9.01 -18.55 10.32
CA LEU A 384 -8.58 -18.24 11.68
C LEU A 384 -7.80 -16.90 11.78
N SER A 385 -7.79 -16.08 10.73
CA SER A 385 -7.00 -14.84 10.74
C SER A 385 -7.61 -13.80 11.68
N SER A 386 -6.80 -13.22 12.57
CA SER A 386 -7.17 -12.04 13.36
C SER A 386 -7.55 -10.83 12.49
N ALA A 387 -7.14 -10.81 11.22
CA ALA A 387 -7.53 -9.78 10.26
C ALA A 387 -9.04 -9.76 10.00
N VAL A 388 -9.76 -10.88 10.20
CA VAL A 388 -11.23 -10.92 10.08
C VAL A 388 -11.89 -9.94 11.04
N GLN A 389 -11.37 -9.85 12.27
CA GLN A 389 -11.94 -9.01 13.33
C GLN A 389 -11.57 -7.53 13.19
N ALA A 390 -10.47 -7.20 12.52
CA ALA A 390 -9.96 -5.83 12.43
C ALA A 390 -10.47 -5.03 11.20
N TYR A 391 -11.13 -5.70 10.24
CA TYR A 391 -11.48 -5.13 8.93
C TYR A 391 -12.99 -5.03 8.68
N ILE A 392 -13.79 -5.54 9.60
CA ILE A 392 -15.24 -5.55 9.53
C ILE A 392 -15.71 -4.55 10.57
N ASP A 393 -16.42 -3.51 10.12
CA ASP A 393 -17.19 -2.69 11.04
C ASP A 393 -18.47 -3.47 11.43
N PRO A 394 -18.60 -3.94 12.68
CA PRO A 394 -19.77 -4.69 13.12
C PRO A 394 -21.03 -3.83 13.25
N THR A 395 -20.90 -2.49 13.16
CA THR A 395 -22.00 -1.55 13.30
C THR A 395 -22.60 -1.11 11.97
N ALA A 396 -21.98 -1.48 10.85
CA ALA A 396 -22.42 -1.08 9.52
C ALA A 396 -23.76 -1.73 9.14
N VAL A 397 -24.69 -0.89 8.66
CA VAL A 397 -26.00 -1.31 8.14
C VAL A 397 -25.94 -1.33 6.60
N PRO A 398 -26.47 -2.37 5.92
CA PRO A 398 -26.44 -2.44 4.47
C PRO A 398 -27.31 -1.36 3.83
N ASP A 399 -26.69 -0.44 3.09
CA ASP A 399 -27.38 0.57 2.28
C ASP A 399 -27.63 0.09 0.84
N GLN A 400 -28.32 0.90 0.02
CA GLN A 400 -28.63 0.55 -1.36
C GLN A 400 -27.38 0.48 -2.25
N ALA A 401 -26.39 1.34 -2.04
CA ALA A 401 -25.15 1.30 -2.81
C ALA A 401 -24.37 0.01 -2.52
N MET A 402 -24.37 -0.46 -1.26
CA MET A 402 -23.78 -1.74 -0.89
C MET A 402 -24.47 -2.90 -1.61
N ARG A 403 -25.81 -2.90 -1.67
CA ARG A 403 -26.59 -3.92 -2.38
C ARG A 403 -26.33 -3.90 -3.88
N ASN A 404 -26.22 -2.73 -4.49
CA ASN A 404 -25.93 -2.61 -5.93
C ASN A 404 -24.55 -3.19 -6.30
N CYS A 405 -23.57 -3.14 -5.40
CA CYS A 405 -22.22 -3.66 -5.69
C CYS A 405 -22.01 -5.13 -5.29
N PHE A 406 -22.68 -5.60 -4.25
CA PHE A 406 -22.41 -6.92 -3.65
C PHE A 406 -23.66 -7.78 -3.41
N GLY A 407 -24.85 -7.31 -3.78
CA GLY A 407 -26.10 -8.05 -3.58
C GLY A 407 -26.09 -9.42 -4.27
N TRP A 408 -25.43 -9.54 -5.41
CA TRP A 408 -25.23 -10.81 -6.11
C TRP A 408 -24.43 -11.86 -5.32
N LEU A 409 -23.67 -11.44 -4.29
CA LEU A 409 -22.93 -12.36 -3.41
C LEU A 409 -23.77 -12.89 -2.26
N ALA A 410 -24.86 -12.20 -1.90
CA ALA A 410 -25.71 -12.54 -0.79
C ALA A 410 -26.36 -13.92 -1.00
N PRO A 411 -26.76 -14.62 0.08
CA PRO A 411 -27.54 -15.84 -0.05
C PRO A 411 -28.78 -15.55 -0.88
N GLN A 412 -28.98 -16.27 -1.97
CA GLN A 412 -30.23 -16.24 -2.72
C GLN A 412 -31.31 -16.85 -1.80
N GLY A 413 -32.04 -16.00 -1.08
CA GLY A 413 -33.22 -16.43 -0.35
C GLY A 413 -34.20 -17.05 -1.35
N GLY A 414 -34.64 -18.28 -1.10
CA GLY A 414 -35.52 -19.01 -2.00
C GLY A 414 -36.75 -18.18 -2.38
N CYS A 415 -37.03 -18.13 -3.69
CA CYS A 415 -38.31 -17.83 -4.31
C CYS A 415 -39.31 -17.08 -3.41
N VAL A 416 -39.19 -15.75 -3.34
CA VAL A 416 -40.39 -14.93 -3.18
C VAL A 416 -40.89 -14.70 -4.59
N GLN A 417 -41.91 -15.46 -4.98
CA GLN A 417 -42.73 -15.16 -6.14
C GLN A 417 -43.26 -13.73 -5.96
N GLU A 418 -42.71 -12.77 -6.70
CA GLU A 418 -43.44 -11.53 -6.97
C GLU A 418 -44.63 -11.90 -7.84
N GLN A 419 -45.81 -11.97 -7.21
CA GLN A 419 -47.08 -11.96 -7.91
C GLN A 419 -47.24 -10.58 -8.57
N ARG A 420 -47.13 -10.60 -9.90
CA ARG A 420 -47.74 -9.73 -10.93
C ARG A 420 -47.89 -8.24 -10.67
#